data_AF-G2XS53-F1
#
_entry.id   AF-G2XS53-F1
#
_cell.length_a   1.000
_cell.length_b   1.000
_cell.length_c   1.000
_cell.angle_alpha   90.00
_cell.angle_beta   90.00
_cell.angle_gamma   90.00
#
_symmetry.space_group_name_H-M   'P 1'
#
loop_
_entity.id
_entity.type
_entity.pdbx_description
1 polymer ?
#
loop_
_entity_poly.entity_id
_entity_poly.type
_entity_poly.pdbx_seq_one_letter_code
_entity_poly.pdbx_strand_id
1 'polypeptide(L)'
;MAISNDRQGLFLHFHRYLLYLYEKAIREECGYKGYQPYWDWTLSWEDPRKSSVFNGSPASMGSNGAVIPNRTSTTISAFGITLDMPPATGGGCISGPFSNNYTVNLGPIAYAPYGPDHGLGYNPRCLSRDISSVWSNNTKPSDVVRLIQSSPDLGTFDTNLEALDGVHAGGHFSMGGLGLDAYASAGDPAFWLHHAMVDKVWGLWQNLDAGDRTKMVYGTGTAFNIPPSANITLDTLVDFGILAPKQKIQSLVSTIDGPFCYAYV
;
A
#
# COMPACT_ATOMS: atom_id res chain seq x y z
N MET A 1 26.37 -8.19 4.06
CA MET A 1 25.71 -8.34 2.75
C MET A 1 25.14 -6.97 2.43
N ALA A 2 25.75 -6.24 1.49
CA ALA A 2 25.28 -4.90 1.13
C ALA A 2 23.98 -5.07 0.34
N ILE A 3 22.85 -4.72 0.94
CA ILE A 3 21.60 -4.53 0.20
C ILE A 3 21.87 -3.34 -0.70
N SER A 4 21.83 -3.52 -2.03
CA SER A 4 21.96 -2.39 -2.93
C SER A 4 20.86 -1.38 -2.61
N ASN A 5 21.22 -0.10 -2.52
CA ASN A 5 20.25 0.97 -2.27
C ASN A 5 19.19 1.08 -3.37
N ASP A 6 19.41 0.45 -4.53
CA ASP A 6 18.48 0.41 -5.66
C ASP A 6 17.22 -0.40 -5.34
N ARG A 7 16.20 0.28 -4.81
CA ARG A 7 14.83 -0.24 -4.73
C ARG A 7 14.19 -0.40 -6.12
N GLN A 8 13.02 -1.03 -6.17
CA GLN A 8 12.29 -1.25 -7.42
C GLN A 8 11.70 0.07 -7.93
N GLY A 9 12.18 0.57 -9.06
CA GLY A 9 11.77 1.87 -9.63
C GLY A 9 10.34 1.93 -10.19
N LEU A 10 9.60 0.82 -10.08
CA LEU A 10 8.25 0.68 -10.60
C LEU A 10 7.18 0.99 -9.54
N PHE A 11 7.54 1.00 -8.25
CA PHE A 11 6.58 1.01 -7.13
C PHE A 11 5.50 2.10 -7.26
N LEU A 12 5.91 3.38 -7.28
CA LEU A 12 4.98 4.52 -7.31
C LEU A 12 4.10 4.53 -8.58
N HIS A 13 4.72 4.33 -9.74
CA HIS A 13 4.03 4.32 -11.04
C HIS A 13 3.03 3.18 -11.15
N PHE A 14 3.42 1.97 -10.72
CA PHE A 14 2.56 0.79 -10.70
C PHE A 14 1.35 1.01 -9.80
N HIS A 15 1.55 1.47 -8.56
CA HIS A 15 0.46 1.67 -7.62
C HIS A 15 -0.49 2.80 -8.03
N ARG A 16 0.01 3.90 -8.62
CA ARG A 16 -0.85 4.95 -9.20
C ARG A 16 -1.78 4.39 -10.28
N TYR A 17 -1.25 3.63 -11.23
CA TYR A 17 -2.09 3.05 -12.29
C TYR A 17 -3.01 1.95 -11.75
N LEU A 18 -2.57 1.16 -10.78
CA LEU A 18 -3.40 0.15 -10.13
C LEU A 18 -4.61 0.77 -9.41
N LEU A 19 -4.43 1.91 -8.72
CA LEU A 19 -5.53 2.69 -8.14
C LEU A 19 -6.50 3.18 -9.21
N TYR A 20 -5.99 3.71 -10.32
CA TYR A 20 -6.82 4.14 -11.45
C TYR A 20 -7.63 2.98 -12.04
N LEU A 21 -7.03 1.80 -12.20
CA LEU A 21 -7.73 0.61 -12.69
C LEU A 21 -8.83 0.17 -11.71
N TYR A 22 -8.55 0.21 -10.40
CA TYR A 22 -9.55 -0.10 -9.38
C TYR A 22 -10.72 0.89 -9.40
N GLU A 23 -10.44 2.20 -9.43
CA GLU A 23 -11.46 3.23 -9.54
C GLU A 23 -12.29 3.08 -10.82
N LYS A 24 -11.63 2.83 -11.95
CA LYS A 24 -12.29 2.61 -13.23
C LYS A 24 -13.25 1.42 -13.16
N ALA A 25 -12.81 0.28 -12.63
CA ALA A 25 -13.63 -0.91 -12.48
C ALA A 25 -14.88 -0.65 -11.61
N ILE A 26 -14.72 -0.05 -10.43
CA ILE A 26 -15.89 0.22 -9.56
C ILE A 26 -16.86 1.24 -10.17
N ARG A 27 -16.39 2.17 -11.01
CA ARG A 27 -17.25 3.17 -11.67
C ARG A 27 -17.97 2.60 -12.89
N GLU A 28 -17.26 1.85 -13.73
CA GLU A 28 -17.78 1.32 -15.00
C GLU A 28 -18.56 0.02 -14.83
N GLU A 29 -18.15 -0.86 -13.90
CA GLU A 29 -18.73 -2.19 -13.73
C GLU A 29 -19.73 -2.24 -12.56
N CYS A 30 -19.47 -1.48 -11.49
CA CYS A 30 -20.32 -1.47 -10.28
C CYS A 30 -21.21 -0.23 -10.17
N GLY A 31 -21.11 0.72 -11.11
CA GLY A 31 -21.96 1.91 -11.17
C GLY A 31 -21.62 2.99 -10.13
N TYR A 32 -20.46 2.93 -9.47
CA TYR A 32 -20.02 3.94 -8.51
C TYR A 32 -19.93 5.32 -9.18
N LYS A 33 -20.50 6.35 -8.53
CA LYS A 33 -20.53 7.73 -9.05
C LYS A 33 -19.55 8.68 -8.35
N GLY A 34 -18.97 8.24 -7.24
CA GLY A 34 -17.93 8.98 -6.54
C GLY A 34 -16.55 8.80 -7.17
N TYR A 35 -15.55 9.14 -6.38
CA TYR A 35 -14.12 9.07 -6.70
C TYR A 35 -13.36 8.34 -5.61
N GLN A 36 -12.16 7.87 -5.92
CA GLN A 36 -11.32 7.12 -4.98
C GLN A 36 -11.02 7.92 -3.69
N PRO A 37 -11.48 7.48 -2.50
CA PRO A 37 -11.10 8.11 -1.25
C PRO A 37 -9.68 7.71 -0.82
N TYR A 38 -9.05 8.54 0.00
CA TYR A 38 -7.77 8.23 0.65
C TYR A 38 -7.92 8.17 2.18
N TRP A 39 -7.04 7.41 2.83
CA TRP A 39 -6.95 7.36 4.29
C TRP A 39 -5.87 8.34 4.74
N ASP A 40 -6.27 9.50 5.24
CA ASP A 40 -5.33 10.41 5.90
C ASP A 40 -4.88 9.84 7.24
N TRP A 41 -3.69 9.21 7.24
CA TRP A 41 -3.11 8.62 8.44
C TRP A 41 -2.89 9.66 9.54
N THR A 42 -2.59 10.91 9.15
CA THR A 42 -2.14 11.96 10.06
C THR A 42 -3.24 12.42 11.03
N LEU A 43 -4.50 12.14 10.71
CA LEU A 43 -5.66 12.46 11.56
C LEU A 43 -5.84 11.47 12.71
N SER A 44 -5.32 10.25 12.56
CA SER A 44 -5.54 9.15 13.51
C SER A 44 -4.26 8.36 13.81
N TRP A 45 -3.10 8.98 13.68
CA TRP A 45 -1.81 8.31 13.82
C TRP A 45 -1.58 7.74 15.23
N GLU A 46 -2.13 8.37 16.27
CA GLU A 46 -2.05 7.87 17.65
C GLU A 46 -2.89 6.60 17.85
N ASP A 47 -4.04 6.52 17.17
CA ASP A 47 -4.96 5.39 17.25
C ASP A 47 -5.78 5.26 15.96
N PRO A 48 -5.35 4.40 15.01
CA PRO A 48 -6.04 4.20 13.75
C PRO A 48 -7.48 3.72 13.91
N ARG A 49 -7.83 3.09 15.05
CA ARG A 49 -9.19 2.60 15.33
C ARG A 49 -10.20 3.74 15.46
N LYS A 50 -9.74 4.96 15.72
CA LYS A 50 -10.58 6.17 15.74
C LYS A 50 -10.84 6.76 14.36
N SER A 51 -10.12 6.29 13.32
CA SER A 51 -10.34 6.70 11.94
C SER A 51 -11.73 6.32 11.45
N SER A 52 -12.33 7.13 10.60
CA SER A 52 -13.54 6.75 9.84
C SER A 52 -13.32 5.48 9.01
N VAL A 53 -12.08 5.17 8.66
CA VAL A 53 -11.70 3.96 7.90
C VAL A 53 -11.82 2.70 8.75
N PHE A 54 -11.55 2.75 10.06
CA PHE A 54 -11.41 1.56 10.91
C PHE A 54 -12.33 1.53 12.14
N ASN A 55 -13.27 2.47 12.26
CA ASN A 55 -14.15 2.55 13.42
C ASN A 55 -15.29 1.50 13.44
N GLY A 56 -15.40 0.65 12.42
CA GLY A 56 -16.42 -0.39 12.34
C GLY A 56 -17.83 0.08 11.98
N SER A 57 -18.02 1.38 11.73
CA SER A 57 -19.31 1.92 11.30
C SER A 57 -19.74 1.38 9.93
N PRO A 58 -21.02 1.50 9.55
CA PRO A 58 -21.50 1.11 8.22
C PRO A 58 -20.82 1.82 7.04
N ALA A 59 -20.11 2.93 7.28
CA ALA A 59 -19.38 3.69 6.27
C ALA A 59 -17.85 3.45 6.31
N SER A 60 -17.38 2.56 7.18
CA SER A 60 -15.96 2.23 7.34
C SER A 60 -15.51 1.10 6.40
N MET A 61 -14.20 0.87 6.34
CA MET A 61 -13.62 -0.33 5.75
C MET A 61 -13.62 -1.51 6.73
N GLY A 62 -14.54 -1.50 7.70
CA GLY A 62 -14.60 -2.48 8.79
C GLY A 62 -13.81 -2.06 10.03
N SER A 63 -13.96 -2.79 11.12
CA SER A 63 -13.32 -2.50 12.39
C SER A 63 -11.89 -3.06 12.49
N ASN A 64 -11.31 -2.95 13.69
CA ASN A 64 -10.26 -3.88 14.12
C ASN A 64 -10.78 -5.33 14.15
N GLY A 65 -9.88 -6.31 14.15
CA GLY A 65 -10.24 -7.71 14.35
C GLY A 65 -10.70 -7.99 15.77
N ALA A 66 -11.55 -9.01 15.93
CA ALA A 66 -11.90 -9.56 17.23
C ALA A 66 -10.62 -9.93 18.02
N VAL A 67 -10.63 -9.67 19.33
CA VAL A 67 -9.48 -9.95 20.19
C VAL A 67 -9.23 -11.45 20.26
N ILE A 68 -8.00 -11.86 19.96
CA ILE A 68 -7.54 -13.23 20.22
C ILE A 68 -6.51 -13.16 21.36
N PRO A 69 -6.82 -13.70 22.55
CA PRO A 69 -5.91 -13.61 23.70
C PRO A 69 -4.66 -14.45 23.50
N ASN A 70 -3.56 -14.07 24.15
CA ASN A 70 -2.31 -14.83 24.23
C ASN A 70 -1.68 -15.16 22.86
N ARG A 71 -1.84 -14.27 21.87
CA ARG A 71 -1.14 -14.40 20.60
C ARG A 71 0.37 -14.20 20.77
N THR A 72 1.14 -14.89 19.94
CA THR A 72 2.57 -14.65 19.73
C THR A 72 2.78 -13.72 18.55
N SER A 73 4.02 -13.25 18.37
CA SER A 73 4.40 -12.47 17.19
C SER A 73 4.13 -13.24 15.90
N THR A 74 3.76 -12.52 14.85
CA THR A 74 3.68 -13.02 13.48
C THR A 74 4.99 -12.74 12.78
N THR A 75 5.75 -13.79 12.45
CA THR A 75 6.96 -13.65 11.64
C THR A 75 6.57 -13.47 10.17
N ILE A 76 6.92 -12.31 9.60
CA ILE A 76 6.72 -11.99 8.19
C ILE A 76 8.04 -12.17 7.43
N SER A 77 7.97 -12.65 6.19
CA SER A 77 9.10 -12.76 5.28
C SER A 77 8.69 -12.34 3.88
N ALA A 78 9.32 -11.29 3.36
CA ALA A 78 9.10 -10.79 2.01
C ALA A 78 10.38 -10.18 1.46
N PHE A 79 10.67 -10.41 0.19
CA PHE A 79 11.82 -9.83 -0.52
C PHE A 79 13.18 -10.06 0.19
N GLY A 80 13.33 -11.18 0.88
CA GLY A 80 14.56 -11.52 1.63
C GLY A 80 14.71 -10.84 3.00
N ILE A 81 13.70 -10.08 3.44
CA ILE A 81 13.62 -9.46 4.76
C ILE A 81 12.68 -10.29 5.63
N THR A 82 13.11 -10.61 6.85
CA THR A 82 12.29 -11.30 7.86
C THR A 82 12.17 -10.44 9.11
N LEU A 83 10.95 -10.28 9.62
CA LEU A 83 10.63 -9.43 10.77
C LEU A 83 9.59 -10.11 11.67
N ASP A 84 9.76 -10.01 12.98
CA ASP A 84 8.76 -10.46 13.96
C ASP A 84 7.82 -9.31 14.32
N MET A 85 6.55 -9.46 13.97
CA MET A 85 5.51 -8.46 14.23
C MET A 85 4.80 -8.79 15.54
N PRO A 86 4.99 -8.01 16.62
CA PRO A 86 4.31 -8.28 17.88
C PRO A 86 2.79 -8.14 17.72
N PRO A 87 2.00 -8.92 18.48
CA PRO A 87 0.54 -8.80 18.46
C PRO A 87 0.12 -7.42 18.97
N ALA A 88 -0.95 -6.89 18.39
CA ALA A 88 -1.56 -5.64 18.83
C ALA A 88 -2.90 -5.90 19.52
N THR A 89 -3.94 -5.16 19.15
CA THR A 89 -5.21 -5.12 19.91
C THR A 89 -6.34 -5.96 19.31
N GLY A 90 -6.06 -6.73 18.24
CA GLY A 90 -7.05 -7.56 17.54
C GLY A 90 -6.52 -8.96 17.24
N GLY A 91 -6.59 -9.35 15.96
CA GLY A 91 -6.08 -10.61 15.42
C GLY A 91 -7.11 -11.48 14.71
N GLY A 92 -8.38 -11.37 15.10
CA GLY A 92 -9.48 -12.12 14.52
C GLY A 92 -10.18 -11.41 13.37
N CYS A 93 -11.34 -11.94 12.99
CA CYS A 93 -12.19 -11.35 11.95
C CYS A 93 -12.67 -9.94 12.33
N ILE A 94 -12.79 -9.06 11.34
CA ILE A 94 -13.35 -7.72 11.52
C ILE A 94 -14.88 -7.74 11.68
N SER A 95 -15.45 -6.65 12.17
CA SER A 95 -16.88 -6.31 12.07
C SER A 95 -17.11 -5.19 11.05
N GLY A 96 -18.36 -4.96 10.64
CA GLY A 96 -18.74 -3.88 9.72
C GLY A 96 -19.05 -4.37 8.31
N PRO A 97 -19.04 -3.48 7.28
CA PRO A 97 -19.56 -3.80 5.94
C PRO A 97 -18.90 -5.01 5.26
N PHE A 98 -17.66 -5.31 5.62
CA PHE A 98 -16.84 -6.39 5.05
C PHE A 98 -16.73 -7.62 5.95
N SER A 99 -17.57 -7.77 6.99
CA SER A 99 -17.47 -8.94 7.88
C SER A 99 -18.18 -10.20 7.35
N ASN A 100 -19.32 -10.04 6.69
CA ASN A 100 -20.21 -11.17 6.33
C ASN A 100 -20.28 -11.44 4.82
N ASN A 101 -20.15 -10.39 4.00
CA ASN A 101 -20.31 -10.46 2.53
C ASN A 101 -18.99 -10.30 1.78
N TYR A 102 -17.86 -10.42 2.49
CA TYR A 102 -16.53 -10.33 1.91
C TYR A 102 -15.71 -11.52 2.39
N THR A 103 -15.05 -12.19 1.43
CA THR A 103 -14.21 -13.35 1.70
C THR A 103 -12.86 -13.10 1.07
N VAL A 104 -11.82 -13.18 1.89
CA VAL A 104 -10.44 -13.21 1.42
C VAL A 104 -10.18 -14.60 0.88
N ASN A 105 -9.87 -14.71 -0.41
CA ASN A 105 -9.71 -16.00 -1.08
C ASN A 105 -8.25 -16.39 -1.38
N LEU A 106 -7.31 -15.46 -1.34
CA LEU A 106 -5.89 -15.67 -1.68
C LEU A 106 -4.98 -15.38 -0.48
N GLY A 107 -3.72 -15.78 -0.57
CA GLY A 107 -2.72 -15.65 0.49
C GLY A 107 -3.03 -16.50 1.73
N PRO A 108 -2.31 -16.29 2.83
CA PRO A 108 -1.16 -15.40 2.94
C PRO A 108 0.10 -15.99 2.27
N ILE A 109 0.99 -15.14 1.82
CA ILE A 109 2.28 -15.49 1.17
C ILE A 109 3.43 -15.13 2.11
N ALA A 110 3.35 -13.98 2.79
CA ALA A 110 4.47 -13.48 3.60
C ALA A 110 4.54 -14.07 5.02
N TYR A 111 3.53 -14.80 5.49
CA TYR A 111 3.53 -15.35 6.85
C TYR A 111 2.72 -16.64 6.98
N ALA A 112 3.03 -17.42 8.03
CA ALA A 112 2.35 -18.67 8.32
C ALA A 112 0.98 -18.47 9.02
N PRO A 113 0.00 -19.38 8.82
CA PRO A 113 0.05 -20.50 7.89
C PRO A 113 -0.06 -20.02 6.44
N TYR A 114 0.90 -20.42 5.59
CA TYR A 114 0.93 -20.02 4.19
C TYR A 114 -0.30 -20.57 3.43
N GLY A 115 -0.81 -19.77 2.52
CA GLY A 115 -1.88 -20.18 1.61
C GLY A 115 -1.41 -21.25 0.61
N PRO A 116 -2.34 -22.08 0.10
CA PRO A 116 -2.04 -23.08 -0.93
C PRO A 116 -1.50 -22.44 -2.20
N ASP A 117 -0.77 -23.22 -3.01
CA ASP A 117 -0.15 -22.81 -4.28
C ASP A 117 0.62 -21.49 -4.18
N HIS A 118 1.48 -21.38 -3.16
CA HIS A 118 2.22 -20.15 -2.85
C HIS A 118 1.30 -18.92 -2.70
N GLY A 119 0.16 -19.12 -2.04
CA GLY A 119 -0.88 -18.12 -1.82
C GLY A 119 -1.77 -17.79 -3.02
N LEU A 120 -1.62 -18.46 -4.16
CA LEU A 120 -2.50 -18.30 -5.32
C LEU A 120 -3.66 -19.30 -5.35
N GLY A 121 -3.63 -20.31 -4.48
CA GLY A 121 -4.69 -21.31 -4.37
C GLY A 121 -5.90 -20.78 -3.58
N TYR A 122 -7.05 -21.40 -3.79
CA TYR A 122 -8.31 -21.04 -3.11
C TYR A 122 -8.22 -21.27 -1.60
N ASN A 123 -8.31 -20.20 -0.82
CA ASN A 123 -8.17 -20.18 0.64
C ASN A 123 -9.18 -19.22 1.31
N PRO A 124 -10.49 -19.55 1.28
CA PRO A 124 -11.55 -18.66 1.76
C PRO A 124 -11.48 -18.48 3.28
N ARG A 125 -11.45 -17.23 3.73
CA ARG A 125 -11.48 -16.84 5.14
C ARG A 125 -12.05 -15.44 5.32
N CYS A 126 -12.39 -15.09 6.56
CA CYS A 126 -12.77 -13.72 6.89
C CYS A 126 -11.57 -12.77 6.72
N LEU A 127 -11.85 -11.49 6.49
CA LEU A 127 -10.84 -10.45 6.65
C LEU A 127 -10.51 -10.30 8.15
N SER A 128 -9.23 -10.41 8.51
CA SER A 128 -8.73 -10.19 9.87
C SER A 128 -7.80 -8.99 9.93
N ARG A 129 -7.79 -8.32 11.09
CA ARG A 129 -6.91 -7.18 11.37
C ARG A 129 -6.36 -7.23 12.78
N ASP A 130 -5.20 -6.63 12.96
CA ASP A 130 -4.56 -6.49 14.26
C ASP A 130 -4.00 -5.08 14.40
N ILE A 131 -4.91 -4.12 14.57
CA ILE A 131 -4.57 -2.70 14.44
C ILE A 131 -3.56 -2.29 15.52
N SER A 132 -2.45 -1.71 15.07
CA SER A 132 -1.27 -1.38 15.88
C SER A 132 -0.97 0.11 15.88
N SER A 133 -1.15 0.76 17.04
CA SER A 133 -0.72 2.15 17.28
C SER A 133 0.81 2.32 17.25
N VAL A 134 1.57 1.23 17.41
CA VAL A 134 3.04 1.29 17.37
C VAL A 134 3.51 1.63 15.96
N TRP A 135 2.93 0.98 14.95
CA TRP A 135 3.31 1.18 13.55
C TRP A 135 2.70 2.44 12.94
N SER A 136 1.52 2.86 13.38
CA SER A 136 0.95 4.14 12.94
C SER A 136 1.70 5.35 13.49
N ASN A 137 2.60 5.19 14.47
CA ASN A 137 3.50 6.26 14.87
C ASN A 137 4.41 6.75 13.72
N ASN A 138 4.69 5.89 12.74
CA ASN A 138 5.47 6.23 11.54
C ASN A 138 4.68 7.09 10.53
N THR A 139 3.39 7.33 10.77
CA THR A 139 2.50 8.08 9.86
C THR A 139 2.03 9.41 10.44
N LYS A 140 2.69 9.89 11.51
CA LYS A 140 2.40 11.20 12.11
C LYS A 140 2.69 12.35 11.14
N PRO A 141 2.05 13.52 11.33
CA PRO A 141 2.24 14.67 10.43
C PRO A 141 3.71 15.05 10.18
N SER A 142 4.56 15.00 11.22
CA SER A 142 5.97 15.37 11.07
C SER A 142 6.78 14.41 10.21
N ASP A 143 6.41 13.13 10.17
CA ASP A 143 7.08 12.14 9.32
C ASP A 143 6.67 12.31 7.84
N VAL A 144 5.39 12.60 7.59
CA VAL A 144 4.88 12.94 6.24
C VAL A 144 5.53 14.21 5.71
N VAL A 145 5.59 15.27 6.52
CA VAL A 145 6.24 16.53 6.13
C VAL A 145 7.73 16.32 5.87
N ARG A 146 8.43 15.57 6.73
CA ARG A 146 9.85 15.24 6.54
C ARG A 146 10.07 14.48 5.23
N LEU A 147 9.24 13.49 4.91
CA LEU A 147 9.33 12.75 3.65
C LEU A 147 9.23 13.68 2.44
N ILE A 148 8.27 14.62 2.45
CA ILE A 148 8.05 15.56 1.34
C ILE A 148 9.18 16.60 1.24
N GLN A 149 9.63 17.16 2.36
CA GLN A 149 10.56 18.29 2.37
C GLN A 149 12.03 17.88 2.33
N SER A 150 12.38 16.70 2.84
CA SER A 150 13.77 16.25 2.99
C SER A 150 14.21 15.24 1.93
N SER A 151 13.38 14.99 0.90
CA SER A 151 13.73 14.12 -0.23
C SER A 151 14.07 14.95 -1.47
N PRO A 152 15.36 15.09 -1.85
CA PRO A 152 15.78 15.93 -2.97
C PRO A 152 15.49 15.32 -4.35
N ASP A 153 15.41 13.99 -4.43
CA ASP A 153 15.19 13.22 -5.65
C ASP A 153 14.22 12.05 -5.40
N LEU A 154 13.78 11.41 -6.49
CA LEU A 154 12.82 10.31 -6.42
C LEU A 154 13.38 9.08 -5.67
N GLY A 155 14.68 8.80 -5.78
CA GLY A 155 15.28 7.64 -5.12
C GLY A 155 15.32 7.78 -3.61
N THR A 156 15.63 8.98 -3.12
CA THR A 156 15.57 9.31 -1.70
C THR A 156 14.12 9.29 -1.20
N PHE A 157 13.18 9.83 -1.98
CA PHE A 157 11.76 9.81 -1.64
C PHE A 157 11.23 8.38 -1.52
N ASP A 158 11.45 7.55 -2.54
CA ASP A 158 11.02 6.15 -2.59
C ASP A 158 11.65 5.33 -1.45
N THR A 159 12.95 5.49 -1.24
CA THR A 159 13.67 4.78 -0.17
C THR A 159 13.13 5.09 1.22
N ASN A 160 12.83 6.37 1.49
CA ASN A 160 12.30 6.82 2.78
C ASN A 160 10.82 6.48 2.95
N LEU A 161 10.03 6.56 1.88
CA LEU A 161 8.62 6.19 1.86
C LEU A 161 8.44 4.72 2.25
N GLU A 162 9.23 3.83 1.62
CA GLU A 162 9.14 2.38 1.79
C GLU A 162 10.08 1.82 2.89
N ALA A 163 10.76 2.66 3.67
CA ALA A 163 11.54 2.21 4.82
C ALA A 163 10.64 1.53 5.86
N LEU A 164 11.22 0.68 6.74
CA LEU A 164 10.44 0.05 7.81
C LEU A 164 9.79 1.10 8.73
N ASP A 165 10.48 2.22 8.95
CA ASP A 165 9.99 3.40 9.66
C ASP A 165 9.31 4.44 8.73
N GLY A 166 9.14 4.10 7.44
CA GLY A 166 8.49 4.93 6.44
C GLY A 166 6.96 4.87 6.50
N VAL A 167 6.30 5.87 5.90
CA VAL A 167 4.84 6.02 5.97
C VAL A 167 4.09 4.91 5.21
N HIS A 168 4.69 4.31 4.16
CA HIS A 168 4.11 3.16 3.45
C HIS A 168 4.07 1.93 4.36
N ALA A 169 5.21 1.57 4.97
CA ALA A 169 5.27 0.46 5.92
C ALA A 169 4.40 0.72 7.16
N GLY A 170 4.41 1.94 7.71
CA GLY A 170 3.56 2.33 8.84
C GLY A 170 2.07 2.16 8.55
N GLY A 171 1.60 2.56 7.37
CA GLY A 171 0.21 2.38 6.95
C GLY A 171 -0.19 0.90 6.84
N HIS A 172 0.64 0.07 6.19
CA HIS A 172 0.42 -1.37 6.09
C HIS A 172 0.48 -2.09 7.44
N PHE A 173 1.58 -1.93 8.17
CA PHE A 173 1.82 -2.64 9.43
C PHE A 173 0.88 -2.21 10.55
N SER A 174 0.36 -0.98 10.50
CA SER A 174 -0.68 -0.54 11.45
C SER A 174 -2.03 -1.23 11.24
N MET A 175 -2.32 -1.82 10.07
CA MET A 175 -3.53 -2.61 9.86
C MET A 175 -3.43 -4.02 10.48
N GLY A 176 -2.20 -4.54 10.60
CA GLY A 176 -1.98 -5.96 10.92
C GLY A 176 -2.63 -6.88 9.88
N GLY A 177 -2.84 -8.16 10.20
CA GLY A 177 -3.53 -9.10 9.31
C GLY A 177 -2.93 -9.12 7.90
N LEU A 178 -3.75 -8.93 6.86
CA LEU A 178 -3.29 -8.86 5.47
C LEU A 178 -2.41 -7.64 5.17
N GLY A 179 -2.46 -6.57 5.96
CA GLY A 179 -1.50 -5.46 5.85
C GLY A 179 -0.06 -5.89 6.11
N LEU A 180 0.15 -7.05 6.74
CA LEU A 180 1.48 -7.65 6.91
C LEU A 180 1.93 -8.47 5.70
N ASP A 181 1.05 -8.71 4.73
CA ASP A 181 1.35 -9.50 3.53
C ASP A 181 1.65 -8.59 2.34
N ALA A 182 2.93 -8.37 2.06
CA ALA A 182 3.36 -7.52 0.96
C ALA A 182 2.83 -7.97 -0.42
N TYR A 183 2.41 -9.23 -0.57
CA TYR A 183 1.91 -9.79 -1.82
C TYR A 183 0.38 -9.80 -1.90
N ALA A 184 -0.31 -9.97 -0.76
CA ALA A 184 -1.76 -10.15 -0.70
C ALA A 184 -2.50 -8.99 0.01
N SER A 185 -1.80 -7.90 0.37
CA SER A 185 -2.37 -6.75 1.10
C SER A 185 -3.56 -6.10 0.41
N ALA A 186 -3.64 -6.13 -0.94
CA ALA A 186 -4.79 -5.64 -1.70
C ALA A 186 -6.11 -6.40 -1.42
N GLY A 187 -6.03 -7.55 -0.75
CA GLY A 187 -7.18 -8.26 -0.19
C GLY A 187 -7.79 -7.62 1.06
N ASP A 188 -7.19 -6.55 1.59
CA ASP A 188 -7.84 -5.68 2.57
C ASP A 188 -8.41 -4.44 1.83
N PRO A 189 -9.72 -4.14 1.89
CA PRO A 189 -10.30 -2.95 1.25
C PRO A 189 -9.63 -1.62 1.64
N ALA A 190 -9.01 -1.54 2.82
CA ALA A 190 -8.28 -0.35 3.25
C ALA A 190 -6.96 -0.12 2.47
N PHE A 191 -6.44 -1.13 1.76
CA PHE A 191 -5.29 -1.00 0.84
C PHE A 191 -5.48 0.14 -0.15
N TRP A 192 -6.66 0.23 -0.76
CA TRP A 192 -6.96 1.20 -1.80
C TRP A 192 -6.97 2.64 -1.25
N LEU A 193 -7.42 2.82 -0.01
CA LEU A 193 -7.41 4.12 0.66
C LEU A 193 -5.99 4.49 1.15
N HIS A 194 -5.24 3.50 1.64
CA HIS A 194 -3.84 3.68 2.03
C HIS A 194 -2.99 4.10 0.82
N HIS A 195 -3.06 3.38 -0.30
CA HIS A 195 -2.28 3.71 -1.49
C HIS A 195 -2.73 5.01 -2.16
N ALA A 196 -4.01 5.39 -2.08
CA ALA A 196 -4.43 6.72 -2.50
C ALA A 196 -3.77 7.84 -1.65
N MET A 197 -3.52 7.60 -0.35
CA MET A 197 -2.76 8.54 0.48
C MET A 197 -1.26 8.53 0.14
N VAL A 198 -0.68 7.36 -0.19
CA VAL A 198 0.70 7.27 -0.73
C VAL A 198 0.82 8.09 -2.01
N ASP A 199 -0.11 7.93 -2.94
CA ASP A 199 -0.13 8.67 -4.20
C ASP A 199 -0.36 10.17 -3.98
N LYS A 200 -1.20 10.56 -3.01
CA LYS A 200 -1.35 11.95 -2.58
C LYS A 200 -0.02 12.54 -2.09
N VAL A 201 0.69 11.84 -1.21
CA VAL A 201 1.98 12.30 -0.67
C VAL A 201 3.03 12.42 -1.78
N TRP A 202 3.07 11.46 -2.71
CA TRP A 202 3.94 11.54 -3.88
C TRP A 202 3.56 12.72 -4.78
N GLY A 203 2.28 12.91 -5.06
CA GLY A 203 1.79 14.07 -5.83
C GLY A 203 2.15 15.40 -5.18
N LEU A 204 2.04 15.53 -3.85
CA LEU A 204 2.49 16.72 -3.13
C LEU A 204 4.00 16.96 -3.29
N TRP A 205 4.81 15.91 -3.18
CA TRP A 205 6.24 15.99 -3.41
C TRP A 205 6.57 16.40 -4.86
N GLN A 206 5.89 15.81 -5.85
CA GLN A 206 6.07 16.19 -7.26
C GLN A 206 5.73 17.67 -7.49
N ASN A 207 4.65 18.17 -6.90
CA ASN A 207 4.17 19.55 -7.10
C ASN A 207 5.05 20.64 -6.47
N LEU A 208 6.04 20.30 -5.62
CA LEU A 208 7.04 21.27 -5.17
C LEU A 208 7.96 21.74 -6.30
N ASP A 209 8.14 20.91 -7.34
CA ASP A 209 8.86 21.25 -8.56
C ASP A 209 8.35 20.36 -9.70
N ALA A 210 7.13 20.61 -10.15
CA ALA A 210 6.42 19.73 -11.07
C ALA A 210 7.16 19.53 -12.39
N GLY A 211 7.89 20.54 -12.88
CA GLY A 211 8.60 20.48 -14.16
C GLY A 211 9.68 19.41 -14.21
N ASP A 212 10.44 19.27 -13.13
CA ASP A 212 11.56 18.34 -13.02
C ASP A 212 11.14 17.04 -12.32
N ARG A 213 10.45 17.11 -11.18
CA ARG A 213 10.11 15.94 -10.35
C ARG A 213 9.17 14.95 -11.03
N THR A 214 8.27 15.41 -11.89
CA THR A 214 7.40 14.51 -12.66
C THR A 214 8.15 13.71 -13.71
N LYS A 215 9.37 14.09 -14.10
CA LYS A 215 10.14 13.34 -15.11
C LYS A 215 11.22 12.47 -14.47
N MET A 216 11.36 12.53 -13.15
CA MET A 216 12.35 11.73 -12.44
C MET A 216 11.98 10.25 -12.49
N VAL A 217 12.99 9.42 -12.72
CA VAL A 217 12.94 7.97 -12.63
C VAL A 217 14.13 7.51 -11.78
N TYR A 218 13.99 6.38 -11.13
CA TYR A 218 15.00 5.83 -10.22
C TYR A 218 14.93 4.30 -10.23
N GLY A 219 16.00 3.64 -9.79
CA GLY A 219 16.00 2.21 -9.48
C GLY A 219 15.98 1.30 -10.71
N THR A 220 15.65 0.02 -10.45
CA THR A 220 15.65 -1.05 -11.45
C THR A 220 14.30 -1.75 -11.52
N GLY A 221 14.12 -2.67 -12.47
CA GLY A 221 12.89 -3.45 -12.65
C GLY A 221 12.61 -4.50 -11.57
N THR A 222 13.58 -4.81 -10.71
CA THR A 222 13.51 -5.87 -9.70
C THR A 222 13.70 -5.32 -8.29
N ALA A 223 13.00 -5.90 -7.31
CA ALA A 223 13.13 -5.52 -5.91
C ALA A 223 14.58 -5.69 -5.44
N PHE A 224 15.14 -4.62 -4.85
CA PHE A 224 16.53 -4.55 -4.42
C PHE A 224 17.54 -4.94 -5.51
N ASN A 225 17.17 -4.80 -6.78
CA ASN A 225 17.95 -5.25 -7.94
C ASN A 225 18.33 -6.76 -7.87
N ILE A 226 17.42 -7.59 -7.34
CA ILE A 226 17.62 -9.05 -7.19
C ILE A 226 16.49 -9.82 -7.91
N PRO A 227 16.81 -10.59 -8.98
CA PRO A 227 18.09 -10.59 -9.70
C PRO A 227 18.35 -9.24 -10.39
N PRO A 228 19.60 -8.94 -10.81
CA PRO A 228 19.90 -7.68 -11.48
C PRO A 228 19.05 -7.43 -12.72
N SER A 229 18.56 -6.20 -12.88
CA SER A 229 17.76 -5.78 -14.03
C SER A 229 18.17 -4.40 -14.55
N ALA A 230 17.62 -4.01 -15.70
CA ALA A 230 17.92 -2.71 -16.31
C ALA A 230 17.39 -1.56 -15.44
N ASN A 231 18.10 -0.42 -15.50
CA ASN A 231 17.62 0.82 -14.91
C ASN A 231 16.30 1.24 -15.55
N ILE A 232 15.43 1.79 -14.71
CA ILE A 232 14.14 2.33 -15.13
C ILE A 232 14.33 3.60 -15.94
N THR A 233 13.59 3.71 -17.04
CA THR A 233 13.49 4.92 -17.87
C THR A 233 12.02 5.26 -18.08
N LEU A 234 11.73 6.46 -18.61
CA LEU A 234 10.37 6.85 -18.98
C LEU A 234 9.76 5.92 -20.06
N ASP A 235 10.60 5.25 -20.85
CA ASP A 235 10.17 4.27 -21.85
C ASP A 235 9.94 2.86 -21.30
N THR A 236 10.32 2.59 -20.04
CA THR A 236 10.09 1.28 -19.43
C THR A 236 8.59 0.95 -19.38
N LEU A 237 8.26 -0.27 -19.76
CA LEU A 237 6.90 -0.80 -19.73
C LEU A 237 6.60 -1.44 -18.38
N VAL A 238 5.50 -1.03 -17.76
CA VAL A 238 4.92 -1.61 -16.55
C VAL A 238 3.86 -2.64 -16.95
N ASP A 239 3.93 -3.82 -16.35
CA ASP A 239 3.00 -4.93 -16.61
C ASP A 239 1.92 -5.00 -15.53
N PHE A 240 0.68 -5.20 -15.95
CA PHE A 240 -0.50 -5.32 -15.08
C PHE A 240 -1.23 -6.65 -15.28
N GLY A 241 -0.61 -7.59 -16.01
CA GLY A 241 -1.17 -8.91 -16.28
C GLY A 241 -2.51 -8.83 -17.00
N ILE A 242 -3.52 -9.47 -16.44
CA ILE A 242 -4.87 -9.51 -17.03
C ILE A 242 -5.67 -8.22 -16.81
N LEU A 243 -5.19 -7.30 -15.97
CA LEU A 243 -5.96 -6.11 -15.58
C LEU A 243 -5.94 -5.01 -16.64
N ALA A 244 -4.84 -4.89 -17.40
CA ALA A 244 -4.68 -3.87 -18.43
C ALA A 244 -3.51 -4.17 -19.38
N PRO A 245 -3.50 -3.60 -20.60
CA PRO A 245 -2.31 -3.55 -21.44
C PRO A 245 -1.14 -2.85 -20.74
N LYS A 246 0.09 -3.24 -21.09
CA LYS A 246 1.32 -2.62 -20.56
C LYS A 246 1.34 -1.12 -20.81
N GLN A 247 1.77 -0.35 -19.82
CA GLN A 247 1.87 1.11 -19.89
C GLN A 247 3.32 1.56 -19.84
N LYS A 248 3.68 2.60 -20.59
CA LYS A 248 4.97 3.28 -20.41
C LYS A 248 4.94 4.12 -19.15
N ILE A 249 6.04 4.15 -18.40
CA ILE A 249 6.19 5.01 -17.22
C ILE A 249 5.90 6.47 -17.56
N GLN A 250 6.33 6.96 -18.72
CA GLN A 250 6.05 8.33 -19.17
C GLN A 250 4.56 8.72 -19.09
N SER A 251 3.66 7.77 -19.32
CA SER A 251 2.22 8.01 -19.26
C SER A 251 1.65 7.99 -17.83
N LEU A 252 2.45 7.59 -16.84
CA LEU A 252 2.01 7.36 -15.47
C LEU A 252 2.56 8.39 -14.46
N VAL A 253 3.40 9.32 -14.91
CA VAL A 253 4.15 10.20 -14.00
C VAL A 253 3.36 11.39 -13.44
N SER A 254 2.26 11.78 -14.07
CA SER A 254 1.49 13.00 -13.75
C SER A 254 0.02 12.68 -13.61
N THR A 255 -0.65 13.21 -12.58
CA THR A 255 -2.07 12.94 -12.31
C THR A 255 -3.03 13.65 -13.28
N ILE A 256 -2.51 14.48 -14.19
CA ILE A 256 -3.28 15.27 -15.16
C ILE A 256 -2.86 15.02 -16.62
N ASP A 257 -1.99 14.04 -16.85
CA ASP A 257 -1.55 13.63 -18.18
C ASP A 257 -1.81 12.13 -18.42
N GLY A 258 -1.66 11.69 -19.66
CA GLY A 258 -1.82 10.28 -20.01
C GLY A 258 -3.27 9.80 -19.75
N PRO A 259 -3.47 8.69 -19.03
CA PRO A 259 -4.80 8.19 -18.69
C PRO A 259 -5.44 8.95 -17.51
N PHE A 260 -4.71 9.85 -16.85
CA PHE A 260 -5.12 10.46 -15.60
C PHE A 260 -5.66 11.89 -15.80
N CYS A 261 -6.66 12.25 -15.00
CA CYS A 261 -7.18 13.61 -14.92
C CYS A 261 -7.82 13.83 -13.53
N TYR A 262 -6.98 13.90 -12.50
CA TYR A 262 -7.43 14.07 -11.11
C TYR A 262 -6.45 14.89 -10.27
N ALA A 263 -6.96 15.39 -9.14
CA ALA A 263 -6.19 16.04 -8.09
C ALA A 263 -6.70 15.60 -6.72
N TYR A 264 -5.83 15.66 -5.73
CA TYR A 264 -6.21 15.43 -4.33
C TYR A 264 -6.63 16.73 -3.67
N VAL A 265 -7.72 16.65 -2.88
CA VAL A 265 -8.21 17.72 -2.02
C VAL A 265 -8.02 17.38 -0.55
#